data_AF-A0A5R9GAC1-F1
#
_entry.id   AF-A0A5R9GAC1-F1
#
_cell.length_a   1.000
_cell.length_b   1.000
_cell.length_c   1.000
_cell.angle_alpha   90.00
_cell.angle_beta   90.00
_cell.angle_gamma   90.00
#
_symmetry.space_group_name_H-M   'P 1'
#
loop_
_entity.id
_entity.type
_entity.pdbx_description
1 polymer ?
#
loop_
_entity_poly.entity_id
_entity_poly.type
_entity_poly.pdbx_seq_one_letter_code
_entity_poly.pdbx_strand_id
1 'polypeptide(L)'
;MRFDFIDRLRDQKVKRQREHQELQRRVESATEELQALKAEYEKVLRDSFSERRDATKELDALQDKIEAAEKAYARRRQERDMYSSVIKREVTEQQVADAWNNEYVPRYKEELVDPALERLMKAKSEFVDALLDHYEIVNKLDGERMGVIHELGEGYRYKLADVKFNFTTEREIHYISDGTLWGLSQAKVPQDILQMLSHKDTKGYQFTDADKRLLRRAKRQGTIGSYSGLLAKWGGVEA
;
A
#
# COMPACT_ATOMS: atom_id res chain seq x y z
N MET A 1 1.68 -3.18 -11.98
CA MET A 1 1.63 -1.91 -12.72
C MET A 1 2.47 -0.89 -11.97
N ARG A 2 3.45 -0.25 -12.62
CA ARG A 2 4.31 0.79 -12.00
C ARG A 2 3.84 2.17 -12.46
N PHE A 3 3.98 3.17 -11.60
CA PHE A 3 3.65 4.55 -11.89
C PHE A 3 4.95 5.36 -12.02
N ASP A 4 5.46 5.54 -13.24
CA ASP A 4 6.84 6.04 -13.44
C ASP A 4 7.00 7.56 -13.18
N PHE A 5 5.91 8.33 -13.23
CA PHE A 5 5.93 9.78 -13.01
C PHE A 5 6.38 10.17 -11.59
N ILE A 6 5.99 9.39 -10.57
CA ILE A 6 6.43 9.67 -9.20
C ILE A 6 7.92 9.38 -9.01
N ASP A 7 8.45 8.38 -9.70
CA ASP A 7 9.87 8.03 -9.62
C ASP A 7 10.71 9.11 -10.30
N ARG A 8 10.29 9.60 -11.48
CA ARG A 8 10.95 10.76 -12.13
C ARG A 8 10.95 12.00 -11.25
N LEU A 9 9.82 12.31 -10.59
CA LEU A 9 9.75 13.46 -9.67
C LEU A 9 10.68 13.29 -8.46
N ARG A 10 10.82 12.08 -7.94
CA ARG A 10 11.76 11.77 -6.84
C ARG A 10 13.20 11.95 -7.30
N ASP A 11 13.58 11.40 -8.44
CA ASP A 11 14.94 11.52 -8.99
C ASP A 11 15.30 12.99 -9.24
N GLN A 12 14.35 13.77 -9.79
CA GLN A 12 14.52 15.21 -9.98
C GLN A 12 14.69 15.96 -8.65
N LYS A 13 14.00 15.55 -7.57
CA LYS A 13 14.20 16.15 -6.23
C LYS A 13 15.59 15.83 -5.69
N VAL A 14 16.04 14.57 -5.80
CA VAL A 14 17.37 14.14 -5.34
C VAL A 14 18.47 14.87 -6.11
N LYS A 15 18.37 14.95 -7.44
CA LYS A 15 19.34 15.67 -8.28
C LYS A 15 19.43 17.15 -7.88
N ARG A 16 18.28 17.82 -7.75
CA ARG A 16 18.23 19.23 -7.33
C ARG A 16 18.82 19.46 -5.94
N GLN A 17 18.56 18.55 -5.00
CA GLN A 17 19.12 18.64 -3.66
C GLN A 17 20.65 18.50 -3.67
N ARG A 18 21.18 17.55 -4.44
CA ARG A 18 22.64 17.35 -4.57
C ARG A 18 23.32 18.58 -5.18
N GLU A 19 22.79 19.09 -6.29
CA GLU A 19 23.30 20.29 -6.96
C GLU A 19 23.21 21.52 -6.04
N HIS A 20 22.12 21.68 -5.28
CA HIS A 20 22.00 22.75 -4.29
C HIS A 20 23.03 22.63 -3.16
N GLN A 21 23.25 21.42 -2.64
CA GLN A 21 24.29 21.16 -1.64
C GLN A 21 25.69 21.46 -2.18
N GLU A 22 25.96 21.14 -3.45
CA GLU A 22 27.24 21.45 -4.07
C GLU A 22 27.47 22.97 -4.18
N LEU A 23 26.46 23.73 -4.62
CA LEU A 23 26.53 25.19 -4.66
C LEU A 23 26.74 25.79 -3.27
N GLN A 24 26.04 25.27 -2.26
CA GLN A 24 26.19 25.71 -0.88
C GLN A 24 27.62 25.44 -0.36
N ARG A 25 28.19 24.25 -0.62
CA ARG A 25 29.59 23.94 -0.28
C ARG A 25 30.59 24.88 -0.95
N ARG A 26 30.36 25.27 -2.21
CA ARG A 26 31.22 26.24 -2.91
C ARG A 26 31.17 27.62 -2.27
N VAL A 27 30.00 28.03 -1.76
CA VAL A 27 29.86 29.29 -1.01
C VAL A 27 30.57 29.21 0.35
N GLU A 28 30.42 28.09 1.06
CA GLU A 28 31.08 27.84 2.34
C GLU A 28 32.60 27.87 2.20
N SER A 29 33.15 27.13 1.24
CA SER A 29 34.59 27.13 0.95
C SER A 29 35.12 28.54 0.60
N ALA A 30 34.41 29.31 -0.23
CA ALA A 30 34.80 30.69 -0.52
C ALA A 30 34.69 31.62 0.72
N THR A 31 33.76 31.32 1.63
CA THR A 31 33.63 32.06 2.89
C THR A 31 34.80 31.75 3.83
N GLU A 32 35.18 30.48 3.95
CA GLU A 32 36.33 30.05 4.75
C GLU A 32 37.63 30.66 4.24
N GLU A 33 37.88 30.65 2.93
CA GLU A 33 39.05 31.29 2.31
C GLU A 33 39.10 32.80 2.61
N LEU A 34 37.97 33.49 2.47
CA LEU A 34 37.87 34.92 2.76
C LEU A 34 38.16 35.23 4.24
N GLN A 35 37.61 34.42 5.16
CA GLN A 35 37.84 34.58 6.60
C GLN A 35 39.30 34.28 6.98
N ALA A 36 39.91 33.26 6.37
CA ALA A 36 41.31 32.93 6.59
C ALA A 36 42.23 34.07 6.15
N LEU A 37 42.00 34.66 4.97
CA LEU A 37 42.78 35.80 4.48
C LEU A 37 42.61 37.04 5.37
N LYS A 38 41.38 37.32 5.85
CA LYS A 38 41.12 38.42 6.80
C LYS A 38 41.85 38.20 8.13
N ALA A 39 41.83 36.97 8.66
CA ALA A 39 42.54 36.63 9.88
C ALA A 39 44.06 36.74 9.71
N GLU A 40 44.60 36.34 8.56
CA GLU A 40 46.03 36.49 8.22
C GLU A 40 46.43 37.97 8.12
N TYR A 41 45.62 38.80 7.47
CA TYR A 41 45.80 40.25 7.42
C TYR A 41 45.83 40.87 8.82
N GLU A 42 44.84 40.55 9.66
CA GLU A 42 44.80 41.05 11.05
C GLU A 42 46.00 40.60 11.88
N LYS A 43 46.52 39.38 11.63
CA LYS A 43 47.70 38.86 12.31
C LYS A 43 48.94 39.63 11.87
N VAL A 44 49.20 39.76 10.57
CA VAL A 44 50.34 40.52 10.03
C VAL A 44 50.30 41.97 10.50
N LEU A 45 49.11 42.57 10.54
CA LEU A 45 48.93 43.94 11.04
C LEU A 45 49.31 44.04 12.52
N ARG A 46 48.82 43.13 13.37
CA ARG A 46 49.19 43.08 14.79
C ARG A 46 50.69 42.87 15.01
N ASP A 47 51.30 41.95 14.27
CA ASP A 47 52.71 41.63 14.36
C ASP A 47 53.59 42.82 13.90
N SER A 48 53.13 43.58 12.89
CA SER A 48 53.83 44.79 12.43
C SER A 48 53.93 45.87 13.53
N PHE A 49 52.87 46.03 14.33
CA PHE A 49 52.85 46.95 15.46
C PHE A 49 53.68 46.48 16.66
N SER A 50 53.65 45.19 16.99
CA SER A 50 54.39 44.65 18.13
C SER A 50 55.90 44.62 17.88
N GLU A 51 56.32 44.27 16.66
CA GLU A 51 57.73 44.17 16.25
C GLU A 51 58.31 45.49 15.73
N ARG A 52 57.46 46.52 15.53
CA ARG A 52 57.82 47.81 14.90
C ARG A 52 58.48 47.64 13.53
N ARG A 53 58.04 46.63 12.76
CA ARG A 53 58.50 46.40 11.39
C ARG A 53 57.54 47.03 10.39
N ASP A 54 58.08 47.52 9.28
CA ASP A 54 57.26 47.93 8.14
C ASP A 54 56.79 46.68 7.39
N ALA A 55 55.49 46.40 7.46
CA ALA A 55 54.82 45.29 6.77
C ALA A 55 53.92 45.77 5.62
N THR A 56 54.05 47.02 5.16
CA THR A 56 53.11 47.64 4.20
C THR A 56 52.92 46.79 2.94
N LYS A 57 54.02 46.32 2.33
CA LYS A 57 53.95 45.47 1.11
C LYS A 57 53.25 44.13 1.34
N GLU A 58 53.39 43.55 2.53
CA GLU A 58 52.77 42.27 2.89
C GLU A 58 51.26 42.46 3.10
N LEU A 59 50.88 43.56 3.76
CA LEU A 59 49.49 43.96 3.95
C LEU A 59 48.80 44.30 2.62
N ASP A 60 49.45 45.04 1.71
CA ASP A 60 48.91 45.34 0.38
C ASP A 60 48.65 44.05 -0.42
N ALA A 61 49.59 43.10 -0.39
CA ALA A 61 49.42 41.81 -1.07
C ALA A 61 48.29 40.95 -0.47
N LEU A 62 48.07 41.03 0.85
CA LEU A 62 46.93 40.37 1.51
C LEU A 62 45.61 41.06 1.18
N GLN A 63 45.61 42.40 1.09
CA GLN A 63 44.43 43.18 0.68
C GLN A 63 43.99 42.81 -0.76
N ASP A 64 44.93 42.73 -1.70
CA ASP A 64 44.64 42.30 -3.08
C ASP A 64 44.00 40.89 -3.12
N LYS A 65 44.50 39.96 -2.29
CA LYS A 65 43.93 38.62 -2.16
C LYS A 65 42.53 38.65 -1.54
N ILE A 66 42.30 39.48 -0.53
CA ILE A 66 40.98 39.66 0.09
C ILE A 66 39.98 40.18 -0.94
N GLU A 67 40.32 41.20 -1.73
CA GLU A 67 39.43 41.74 -2.76
C GLU A 67 39.09 40.70 -3.84
N ALA A 68 40.07 39.89 -4.26
CA ALA A 68 39.85 38.78 -5.17
C ALA A 68 38.90 37.73 -4.56
N ALA A 69 39.10 37.38 -3.28
CA ALA A 69 38.25 36.44 -2.55
C ALA A 69 36.82 36.97 -2.34
N GLU A 70 36.64 38.27 -2.07
CA GLU A 70 35.32 38.91 -1.95
C GLU A 70 34.55 38.86 -3.27
N LYS A 71 35.22 39.13 -4.40
CA LYS A 71 34.62 38.97 -5.73
C LYS A 71 34.22 37.52 -6.01
N ALA A 72 35.08 36.56 -5.66
CA ALA A 72 34.78 35.14 -5.83
C ALA A 72 33.57 34.72 -4.98
N TYR A 73 33.54 35.08 -3.69
CA TYR A 73 32.43 34.84 -2.79
C TYR A 73 31.12 35.44 -3.33
N ALA A 74 31.14 36.72 -3.74
CA ALA A 74 29.96 37.40 -4.28
C ALA A 74 29.41 36.67 -5.51
N ARG A 75 30.29 36.23 -6.42
CA ARG A 75 29.90 35.43 -7.60
C ARG A 75 29.29 34.09 -7.20
N ARG A 76 29.89 33.33 -6.29
CA ARG A 76 29.35 32.03 -5.84
C ARG A 76 27.98 32.17 -5.17
N ARG A 77 27.82 33.21 -4.36
CA ARG A 77 26.54 33.55 -3.74
C ARG A 77 25.47 33.86 -4.80
N GLN A 78 25.81 34.67 -5.80
CA GLN A 78 24.92 34.97 -6.91
C GLN A 78 24.56 33.71 -7.73
N GLU A 79 25.53 32.83 -8.01
CA GLU A 79 25.29 31.54 -8.68
C GLU A 79 24.26 30.70 -7.90
N ARG A 80 24.41 30.58 -6.57
CA ARG A 80 23.47 29.87 -5.70
C ARG A 80 22.09 30.52 -5.69
N ASP A 81 22.02 31.84 -5.59
CA ASP A 81 20.73 32.55 -5.49
C ASP A 81 19.94 32.44 -6.81
N MET A 82 20.63 32.51 -7.96
CA MET A 82 20.03 32.34 -9.29
C MET A 82 19.64 30.90 -9.62
N TYR A 83 20.30 29.91 -9.03
CA TYR A 83 20.04 28.49 -9.33
C TYR A 83 18.55 28.11 -9.16
N SER A 84 17.90 28.64 -8.12
CA SER A 84 16.49 28.38 -7.85
C SER A 84 15.51 28.96 -8.89
N SER A 85 15.88 30.06 -9.55
CA SER A 85 15.04 30.74 -10.54
C SER A 85 15.27 30.26 -11.97
N VAL A 86 16.46 29.71 -12.26
CA VAL A 86 16.84 29.26 -13.61
C VAL A 86 16.48 27.79 -13.87
N ILE A 87 16.43 26.95 -12.83
CA ILE A 87 16.13 25.53 -13.02
C ILE A 87 14.69 25.30 -13.47
N LYS A 88 14.56 24.74 -14.67
CA LYS A 88 13.30 24.20 -15.18
C LYS A 88 13.03 22.85 -14.55
N ARG A 89 11.77 22.62 -14.18
CA ARG A 89 11.30 21.31 -13.73
C ARG A 89 11.02 20.44 -14.95
N GLU A 90 11.55 19.23 -14.99
CA GLU A 90 11.27 18.25 -16.05
C GLU A 90 9.85 17.67 -15.88
N VAL A 91 9.49 17.36 -14.63
CA VAL A 91 8.15 16.93 -14.24
C VAL A 91 7.62 17.86 -13.14
N THR A 92 6.39 18.34 -13.34
CA THR A 92 5.67 19.14 -12.33
C THR A 92 4.78 18.26 -11.46
N GLU A 93 4.49 18.72 -10.26
CA GLU A 93 3.56 18.05 -9.36
C GLU A 93 2.17 17.90 -9.99
N GLN A 94 1.73 18.89 -10.78
CA GLN A 94 0.48 18.84 -11.53
C GLN A 94 0.49 17.73 -12.59
N GLN A 95 1.56 17.60 -13.36
CA GLN A 95 1.69 16.51 -14.34
C GLN A 95 1.64 15.13 -13.68
N VAL A 96 2.20 14.98 -12.48
CA VAL A 96 2.08 13.71 -11.73
C VAL A 96 0.62 13.46 -11.33
N ALA A 97 -0.08 14.48 -10.83
CA ALA A 97 -1.49 14.35 -10.47
C ALA A 97 -2.36 14.01 -11.69
N ASP A 98 -2.12 14.67 -12.83
CA ASP A 98 -2.84 14.43 -14.06
C ASP A 98 -2.59 13.01 -14.59
N ALA A 99 -1.34 12.57 -14.64
CA ALA A 99 -0.99 11.20 -15.05
C ALA A 99 -1.59 10.15 -14.10
N TRP A 100 -1.66 10.43 -12.80
CA TRP A 100 -2.29 9.54 -11.83
C TRP A 100 -3.79 9.39 -12.11
N ASN A 101 -4.50 10.50 -12.23
CA ASN A 101 -5.96 10.51 -12.33
C ASN A 101 -6.47 10.10 -13.72
N ASN A 102 -5.77 10.49 -14.78
CA ASN A 102 -6.26 10.33 -16.15
C ASN A 102 -5.69 9.10 -16.86
N GLU A 103 -4.54 8.57 -16.42
CA GLU A 103 -3.90 7.42 -17.08
C GLU A 103 -3.81 6.23 -16.14
N TYR A 104 -3.18 6.39 -14.97
CA TYR A 104 -2.88 5.27 -14.09
C TYR A 104 -4.13 4.68 -13.42
N VAL A 105 -4.97 5.52 -12.81
CA VAL A 105 -6.19 5.05 -12.12
C VAL A 105 -7.17 4.39 -13.09
N PRO A 106 -7.51 4.98 -14.25
CA PRO A 106 -8.40 4.32 -15.22
C PRO A 106 -7.87 2.97 -15.67
N ARG A 107 -6.57 2.88 -16.01
CA ARG A 107 -5.95 1.60 -16.41
C ARG A 107 -5.93 0.59 -15.27
N TYR A 108 -5.61 1.01 -14.05
CA TYR A 108 -5.64 0.12 -12.87
C TYR A 108 -7.05 -0.40 -12.61
N LYS A 109 -8.05 0.46 -12.77
CA LYS A 109 -9.45 0.09 -12.64
C LYS A 109 -9.83 -0.97 -13.68
N GLU A 110 -9.55 -0.70 -14.96
CA GLU A 110 -9.87 -1.61 -16.07
C GLU A 110 -9.14 -2.95 -15.95
N GLU A 111 -7.84 -2.96 -15.62
CA GLU A 111 -7.05 -4.19 -15.60
C GLU A 111 -7.28 -5.06 -14.36
N LEU A 112 -7.57 -4.45 -13.21
CA LEU A 112 -7.56 -5.16 -11.92
C LEU A 112 -8.88 -5.09 -11.16
N VAL A 113 -9.53 -3.92 -11.16
CA VAL A 113 -10.74 -3.70 -10.36
C VAL A 113 -11.96 -4.25 -11.08
N ASP A 114 -12.17 -3.87 -12.34
CA ASP A 114 -13.35 -4.27 -13.10
C ASP A 114 -13.43 -5.81 -13.27
N PRO A 115 -12.35 -6.55 -13.58
CA PRO A 115 -12.38 -8.02 -13.59
C PRO A 115 -12.64 -8.65 -12.21
N ALA A 116 -12.26 -7.98 -11.13
CA ALA A 116 -12.62 -8.43 -9.78
C ALA A 116 -14.11 -8.19 -9.50
N LEU A 117 -14.65 -7.05 -9.91
CA LEU A 117 -16.08 -6.71 -9.77
C LEU A 117 -16.95 -7.65 -10.61
N GLU A 118 -16.57 -7.95 -11.84
CA GLU A 118 -17.28 -8.91 -12.69
C GLU A 118 -17.33 -10.31 -12.05
N ARG A 119 -16.22 -10.76 -11.46
CA ARG A 119 -16.19 -12.03 -10.71
C ARG A 119 -17.11 -12.00 -9.50
N LEU A 120 -17.18 -10.88 -8.77
CA LEU A 120 -18.10 -10.72 -7.65
C LEU A 120 -19.57 -10.73 -8.12
N MET A 121 -19.87 -10.09 -9.24
CA MET A 121 -21.21 -10.11 -9.84
C MET A 121 -21.61 -11.53 -10.26
N LYS A 122 -20.71 -12.27 -10.91
CA LYS A 122 -20.94 -13.66 -11.28
C LYS A 122 -21.19 -14.55 -10.06
N ALA A 123 -20.33 -14.46 -9.03
CA ALA A 123 -20.50 -15.22 -7.80
C ALA A 123 -21.82 -14.89 -7.08
N LYS A 124 -22.24 -13.62 -7.13
CA LYS A 124 -23.55 -13.19 -6.60
C LYS A 124 -24.69 -13.86 -7.37
N SER A 125 -24.63 -13.91 -8.70
CA SER A 125 -25.64 -14.60 -9.52
C SER A 125 -25.70 -16.08 -9.17
N GLU A 126 -24.56 -16.77 -9.17
CA GLU A 126 -24.48 -18.21 -8.86
C GLU A 126 -25.03 -18.53 -7.47
N PHE A 127 -24.76 -17.68 -6.48
CA PHE A 127 -25.32 -17.84 -5.13
C PHE A 127 -26.85 -17.67 -5.11
N VAL A 128 -27.37 -16.68 -5.83
CA VAL A 128 -28.82 -16.47 -5.93
C VAL A 128 -29.50 -17.65 -6.63
N ASP A 129 -28.95 -18.12 -7.73
CA ASP A 129 -29.48 -19.27 -8.49
C ASP A 129 -29.50 -20.52 -7.60
N ALA A 130 -28.39 -20.85 -6.94
CA ALA A 130 -28.31 -21.99 -6.02
C ALA A 130 -29.30 -21.90 -4.84
N LEU A 131 -29.55 -20.68 -4.35
CA LEU A 131 -30.51 -20.45 -3.28
C LEU A 131 -31.96 -20.65 -3.76
N LEU A 132 -32.28 -20.19 -4.98
CA LEU A 132 -33.59 -20.39 -5.59
C LEU A 132 -33.85 -21.88 -5.88
N ASP A 133 -32.87 -22.59 -6.44
CA ASP A 133 -32.95 -24.04 -6.66
C ASP A 133 -33.21 -24.79 -5.35
N HIS A 134 -32.51 -24.41 -4.27
CA HIS A 134 -32.74 -24.98 -2.95
C HIS A 134 -34.19 -24.76 -2.50
N TYR A 135 -34.73 -23.54 -2.63
CA TYR A 135 -36.11 -23.25 -2.28
C TYR A 135 -37.11 -24.03 -3.11
N GLU A 136 -36.88 -24.21 -4.41
CA GLU A 136 -37.73 -25.01 -5.28
C GLU A 136 -37.79 -26.47 -4.81
N ILE A 137 -36.64 -27.07 -4.51
CA ILE A 137 -36.54 -28.46 -4.02
C ILE A 137 -37.29 -28.61 -2.69
N VAL A 138 -37.09 -27.69 -1.74
CA VAL A 138 -37.77 -27.72 -0.44
C VAL A 138 -39.28 -27.58 -0.61
N ASN A 139 -39.73 -26.64 -1.44
CA ASN A 139 -41.16 -26.42 -1.69
C ASN A 139 -41.81 -27.63 -2.36
N LYS A 140 -41.11 -28.27 -3.31
CA LYS A 140 -41.59 -29.50 -3.94
C LYS A 140 -41.76 -30.62 -2.92
N LEU A 141 -40.76 -30.84 -2.06
CA LEU A 141 -40.84 -31.85 -1.02
C LEU A 141 -41.94 -31.56 -0.01
N ASP A 142 -42.10 -30.30 0.40
CA ASP A 142 -43.20 -29.89 1.27
C ASP A 142 -44.56 -30.12 0.63
N GLY A 143 -44.69 -29.91 -0.68
CA GLY A 143 -45.89 -30.25 -1.46
C GLY A 143 -46.22 -31.75 -1.39
N GLU A 144 -45.24 -32.61 -1.67
CA GLU A 144 -45.38 -34.07 -1.54
C GLU A 144 -45.75 -34.48 -0.11
N ARG A 145 -45.08 -33.90 0.88
CA ARG A 145 -45.33 -34.14 2.30
C ARG A 145 -46.76 -33.74 2.69
N MET A 146 -47.25 -32.61 2.21
CA MET A 146 -48.64 -32.20 2.43
C MET A 146 -49.63 -33.17 1.77
N GLY A 147 -49.32 -33.69 0.59
CA GLY A 147 -50.08 -34.77 -0.05
C GLY A 147 -50.15 -36.01 0.84
N VAL A 148 -49.02 -36.47 1.39
CA VAL A 148 -48.98 -37.61 2.32
C VAL A 148 -49.78 -37.35 3.60
N ILE A 149 -49.71 -36.13 4.16
CA ILE A 149 -50.49 -35.76 5.35
C ILE A 149 -51.99 -35.77 5.04
N HIS A 150 -52.38 -35.31 3.85
CA HIS A 150 -53.77 -35.32 3.42
C HIS A 150 -54.35 -36.75 3.38
N GLU A 151 -53.59 -37.72 2.87
CA GLU A 151 -54.00 -39.12 2.76
C GLU A 151 -53.97 -39.87 4.10
N LEU A 152 -52.95 -39.64 4.94
CA LEU A 152 -52.77 -40.36 6.22
C LEU A 152 -53.49 -39.73 7.41
N GLY A 153 -53.92 -38.48 7.29
CA GLY A 153 -54.53 -37.68 8.35
C GLY A 153 -53.53 -36.88 9.20
N GLU A 154 -54.04 -35.85 9.88
CA GLU A 154 -53.22 -34.81 10.53
C GLU A 154 -52.34 -35.33 11.69
N GLY A 155 -52.70 -36.47 12.29
CA GLY A 155 -51.92 -37.13 13.35
C GLY A 155 -50.52 -37.58 12.91
N TYR A 156 -50.24 -37.63 11.60
CA TYR A 156 -48.93 -38.00 11.06
C TYR A 156 -48.01 -36.80 10.78
N ARG A 157 -48.46 -35.55 10.93
CA ARG A 157 -47.65 -34.35 10.62
C ARG A 157 -46.28 -34.35 11.31
N TYR A 158 -46.21 -34.77 12.57
CA TYR A 158 -44.98 -34.78 13.38
C TYR A 158 -44.10 -36.02 13.16
N LYS A 159 -44.58 -37.01 12.41
CA LYS A 159 -43.84 -38.25 12.11
C LYS A 159 -43.07 -38.19 10.79
N LEU A 160 -43.39 -37.20 9.94
CA LEU A 160 -42.71 -36.98 8.68
C LEU A 160 -41.49 -36.08 8.90
N ALA A 161 -40.34 -36.50 8.39
CA ALA A 161 -39.11 -35.72 8.48
C ALA A 161 -39.22 -34.42 7.67
N ASP A 162 -38.58 -33.37 8.16
CA ASP A 162 -38.37 -32.12 7.44
C ASP A 162 -36.94 -32.07 6.89
N VAL A 163 -36.76 -31.41 5.75
CA VAL A 163 -35.47 -31.22 5.08
C VAL A 163 -34.99 -29.77 5.19
N LYS A 164 -35.81 -28.89 5.78
CA LYS A 164 -35.37 -27.53 6.14
C LYS A 164 -34.24 -27.59 7.16
N PHE A 165 -33.38 -26.57 7.13
CA PHE A 165 -32.37 -26.38 8.17
C PHE A 165 -33.06 -26.29 9.52
N ASN A 166 -32.76 -27.25 10.40
CA ASN A 166 -33.44 -27.38 11.70
C ASN A 166 -32.81 -26.48 12.76
N PHE A 167 -31.60 -25.99 12.51
CA PHE A 167 -30.83 -25.16 13.45
C PHE A 167 -30.26 -23.91 12.76
N THR A 168 -30.18 -22.81 13.52
CA THR A 168 -29.55 -21.55 13.10
C THR A 168 -28.12 -21.78 12.61
N THR A 169 -27.39 -22.70 13.26
CA THR A 169 -26.02 -23.06 12.90
C THR A 169 -25.90 -23.71 11.52
N GLU A 170 -26.87 -24.54 11.10
CA GLU A 170 -26.87 -25.13 9.76
C GLU A 170 -27.11 -24.07 8.69
N ARG A 171 -28.04 -23.14 8.96
CA ARG A 171 -28.30 -22.01 8.07
C ARG A 171 -27.08 -21.11 7.94
N GLU A 172 -26.39 -20.81 9.04
CA GLU A 172 -25.18 -19.99 9.06
C GLU A 172 -23.98 -20.64 8.35
N ILE A 173 -23.92 -21.98 8.28
CA ILE A 173 -22.89 -22.69 7.50
C ILE A 173 -23.08 -22.52 5.99
N HIS A 174 -24.34 -22.40 5.54
CA HIS A 174 -24.68 -22.42 4.12
C HIS A 174 -25.01 -21.03 3.55
N TYR A 175 -25.48 -20.10 4.37
CA TYR A 175 -25.93 -18.78 3.93
C TYR A 175 -24.91 -17.71 4.25
N ILE A 176 -24.80 -16.73 3.36
CA ILE A 176 -24.02 -15.52 3.63
C ILE A 176 -24.78 -14.67 4.64
N SER A 177 -24.26 -14.56 5.86
CA SER A 177 -24.82 -13.73 6.93
C SER A 177 -24.29 -12.30 6.89
N ASP A 178 -24.92 -11.39 7.64
CA ASP A 178 -24.40 -10.03 7.84
C ASP A 178 -22.97 -10.05 8.45
N GLY A 179 -22.69 -11.00 9.33
CA GLY A 179 -21.35 -11.22 9.90
C GLY A 179 -20.34 -11.63 8.82
N THR A 180 -20.76 -12.46 7.88
CA THR A 180 -19.97 -12.87 6.72
C THR A 180 -19.62 -11.67 5.86
N LEU A 181 -20.62 -10.85 5.52
CA LEU A 181 -20.45 -9.63 4.72
C LEU A 181 -19.55 -8.60 5.43
N TRP A 182 -19.75 -8.40 6.73
CA TRP A 182 -18.91 -7.50 7.53
C TRP A 182 -17.46 -7.97 7.56
N GLY A 183 -17.21 -9.27 7.77
CA GLY A 183 -15.87 -9.85 7.72
C GLY A 183 -15.20 -9.66 6.36
N LEU A 184 -15.93 -9.92 5.27
CA LEU A 184 -15.44 -9.72 3.91
C LEU A 184 -15.14 -8.25 3.59
N SER A 185 -15.93 -7.31 4.11
CA SER A 185 -15.69 -5.87 3.94
C SER A 185 -14.37 -5.41 4.56
N GLN A 186 -13.91 -6.11 5.61
CA GLN A 186 -12.60 -5.91 6.25
C GLN A 186 -11.50 -6.76 5.61
N ALA A 187 -11.76 -7.34 4.44
CA ALA A 187 -10.89 -8.28 3.75
C ALA A 187 -10.55 -9.55 4.55
N LYS A 188 -11.23 -9.85 5.66
CA LYS A 188 -11.01 -11.04 6.51
C LYS A 188 -11.77 -12.24 5.95
N VAL A 189 -11.24 -13.44 6.17
CA VAL A 189 -11.99 -14.68 5.94
C VAL A 189 -13.00 -14.87 7.09
N PRO A 190 -14.31 -14.89 6.81
CA PRO A 190 -15.33 -15.09 7.84
C PRO A 190 -15.22 -16.47 8.54
N GLN A 191 -15.63 -16.51 9.81
CA GLN A 191 -15.49 -17.69 10.68
C GLN A 191 -16.41 -18.85 10.26
N ASP A 192 -17.63 -18.55 9.84
CA ASP A 192 -18.61 -19.45 9.23
C ASP A 192 -18.04 -20.17 7.99
N ILE A 193 -17.30 -19.47 7.14
CA ILE A 193 -16.60 -20.10 6.00
C ILE A 193 -15.54 -21.09 6.50
N LEU A 194 -14.80 -20.76 7.56
CA LEU A 194 -13.81 -21.67 8.14
C LEU A 194 -14.48 -22.89 8.80
N GLN A 195 -15.63 -22.70 9.45
CA GLN A 195 -16.45 -23.79 9.98
C GLN A 195 -16.98 -24.71 8.88
N MET A 196 -17.47 -24.15 7.77
CA MET A 196 -17.89 -24.91 6.59
C MET A 196 -16.73 -25.76 6.05
N LEU A 197 -15.54 -25.20 5.92
CA LEU A 197 -14.35 -25.93 5.47
C LEU A 197 -13.97 -27.04 6.45
N SER A 198 -14.04 -26.79 7.75
CA SER A 198 -13.81 -27.82 8.76
C SER A 198 -14.83 -28.96 8.66
N HIS A 199 -16.09 -28.67 8.33
CA HIS A 199 -17.13 -29.69 8.14
C HIS A 199 -16.95 -30.50 6.86
N LYS A 200 -16.37 -29.91 5.81
CA LYS A 200 -15.96 -30.65 4.61
C LYS A 200 -14.86 -31.68 4.94
N ASP A 201 -13.88 -31.30 5.76
CA ASP A 201 -12.80 -32.20 6.21
C ASP A 201 -13.35 -33.42 6.95
N THR A 202 -14.29 -33.21 7.90
CA THR A 202 -14.88 -34.30 8.69
C THR A 202 -15.70 -35.26 7.85
N LYS A 203 -16.26 -34.80 6.72
CA LYS A 203 -17.03 -35.63 5.78
C LYS A 203 -16.18 -36.24 4.65
N GLY A 204 -14.85 -36.06 4.67
CA GLY A 204 -13.95 -36.64 3.66
C GLY A 204 -14.03 -35.99 2.28
N TYR A 205 -14.54 -34.75 2.18
CA TYR A 205 -14.58 -34.03 0.92
C TYR A 205 -13.17 -33.63 0.47
N GLN A 206 -12.88 -33.76 -0.82
CA GLN A 206 -11.65 -33.24 -1.39
C GLN A 206 -11.72 -31.70 -1.47
N PHE A 207 -10.79 -31.02 -0.81
CA PHE A 207 -10.68 -29.57 -0.90
C PHE A 207 -10.26 -29.12 -2.30
N THR A 208 -11.00 -28.15 -2.83
CA THR A 208 -10.67 -27.47 -4.08
C THR A 208 -9.48 -26.52 -3.89
N ASP A 209 -8.90 -26.06 -4.99
CA ASP A 209 -7.86 -25.03 -4.93
C ASP A 209 -8.37 -23.70 -4.38
N ALA A 210 -9.66 -23.40 -4.53
CA ALA A 210 -10.29 -22.23 -3.92
C ALA A 210 -10.30 -22.34 -2.40
N ASP A 211 -10.65 -23.51 -1.86
CA ASP A 211 -10.65 -23.79 -0.44
C ASP A 211 -9.23 -23.64 0.15
N LYS A 212 -8.23 -24.20 -0.52
CA LYS A 212 -6.81 -24.07 -0.12
C LYS A 212 -6.32 -22.62 -0.16
N ARG A 213 -6.78 -21.80 -1.13
CA ARG A 213 -6.46 -20.36 -1.18
C ARG A 213 -7.08 -19.60 0.00
N LEU A 214 -8.32 -19.91 0.38
CA LEU A 214 -8.99 -19.30 1.54
C LEU A 214 -8.26 -19.63 2.84
N LEU A 215 -7.89 -20.90 3.06
CA LEU A 215 -7.12 -21.32 4.25
C LEU A 215 -5.76 -20.61 4.33
N ARG A 216 -5.03 -20.47 3.21
CA ARG A 216 -3.78 -19.71 3.18
C ARG A 216 -3.97 -18.23 3.48
N ARG A 217 -5.07 -17.63 3.01
CA ARG A 217 -5.42 -16.23 3.32
C ARG A 217 -5.73 -16.04 4.79
N ALA A 218 -6.55 -16.91 5.37
CA ALA A 218 -6.88 -16.89 6.80
C ALA A 218 -5.62 -17.10 7.67
N LYS A 219 -4.68 -17.97 7.27
CA LYS A 219 -3.39 -18.15 7.96
C LYS A 219 -2.61 -16.84 8.03
N ARG A 220 -2.46 -16.16 6.88
CA ARG A 220 -1.76 -14.87 6.79
C ARG A 220 -2.43 -13.76 7.61
N GLN A 221 -3.73 -13.88 7.86
CA GLN A 221 -4.50 -12.93 8.66
C GLN A 221 -4.48 -13.23 10.16
N GLY A 222 -3.84 -14.33 10.59
CA GLY A 222 -3.80 -14.73 11.99
C GLY A 222 -5.14 -15.26 12.53
N THR A 223 -6.13 -15.54 11.66
CA THR A 223 -7.47 -15.98 12.08
C THR A 223 -7.57 -17.49 12.34
N ILE A 224 -6.48 -18.25 12.16
CA ILE A 224 -6.47 -19.73 12.20
C ILE A 224 -6.10 -20.32 13.57
N GLY A 225 -6.07 -19.53 14.66
CA GLY A 225 -5.65 -20.02 15.99
C GLY A 225 -6.27 -21.39 16.41
N SER A 226 -7.53 -21.64 16.07
CA SER A 226 -8.25 -22.90 16.34
C SER A 226 -8.27 -23.93 15.20
N TYR A 227 -7.79 -23.59 13.99
CA TYR A 227 -7.82 -24.44 12.80
C TYR A 227 -6.43 -24.89 12.32
N SER A 228 -5.40 -24.73 13.16
CA SER A 228 -4.02 -25.15 12.86
C SER A 228 -3.91 -26.64 12.48
N GLY A 229 -4.78 -27.49 13.03
CA GLY A 229 -4.89 -28.91 12.65
C GLY A 229 -5.31 -29.16 11.20
N LEU A 230 -6.16 -28.28 10.62
CA LEU A 230 -6.54 -28.33 9.20
C LEU A 230 -5.42 -27.86 8.27
N LEU A 231 -4.41 -27.14 8.77
CA LEU A 231 -3.22 -26.80 7.96
C LEU A 231 -2.15 -27.88 8.08
N ALA A 232 -2.00 -28.48 9.26
CA ALA A 232 -0.98 -29.50 9.53
C ALA A 232 -1.23 -30.82 8.79
N LYS A 233 -2.50 -31.26 8.69
CA LYS A 233 -2.87 -32.49 7.98
C LYS A 233 -2.63 -32.45 6.46
N TRP A 234 -2.55 -31.25 5.88
CA TRP A 234 -2.61 -31.08 4.43
C TRP A 234 -1.26 -30.76 3.79
N GLY A 235 -0.17 -31.12 4.50
CA GLY A 235 1.19 -31.18 3.96
C GLY A 235 1.79 -29.80 3.71
N GLY A 236 2.58 -29.32 4.66
CA GLY A 236 3.67 -28.36 4.43
C GLY A 236 3.36 -27.23 3.45
N VAL A 237 2.45 -26.32 3.81
CA VAL A 237 2.51 -24.97 3.23
C VAL A 237 3.61 -24.22 3.96
N GLU A 238 4.86 -24.54 3.61
CA GLU A 238 5.96 -23.59 3.74
C GLU A 238 5.60 -22.37 2.88
N ALA A 239 5.93 -21.20 3.42
CA ALA A 239 5.40 -19.89 3.05
C ALA A 239 5.77 -19.46 1.62
#